data_AF-A0A1J8Q8T0-F1
#
_entry.id   AF-A0A1J8Q8T0-F1
#
_cell.length_a   1.000
_cell.length_b   1.000
_cell.length_c   1.000
_cell.angle_alpha   90.00
_cell.angle_beta   90.00
_cell.angle_gamma   90.00
#
_symmetry.space_group_name_H-M   'P 1'
#
loop_
_entity.id
_entity.type
_entity.pdbx_description
1 polymer ?
#
loop_
_entity_poly.entity_id
_entity_poly.type
_entity_poly.pdbx_seq_one_letter_code
_entity_poly.pdbx_strand_id
1 'polypeptide(L)'
;MLLPFVVYLLFEILRKPSTFHIVADTEVLDMVTTGVSATRWYAQQVDAMLGDADPLDEIPVDSFSFSGLLEIGPRTNVRMVRYGNGALQITLQAHESGEPTSYGALFDAQNEAQQEEEAPGENKESSRAIPVVTLENLVNEDITWHWADSASLQVHIGEFPFNGSLLAVGAIGSETYAASIGEPPPVLRAGHVVVMEKRLFSDLRYPVMELDLQLGDEVWVTDATGSPADTACVFSAAGQEVAGITVACHATGKTLKVSRFGGHLLEMEPGPWDMFFAEPTLQIVVPVLLSMIYLLLQWILRFIFPRRNVHLPTSSQQ
;
A
#
# COMPACT_ATOMS: atom_id res chain seq x y z
N MET A 1 29.14 25.30 1.04
CA MET A 1 28.81 23.86 0.95
C MET A 1 28.20 23.26 2.23
N LEU A 2 28.34 23.89 3.41
CA LEU A 2 27.78 23.34 4.67
C LEU A 2 26.25 23.44 4.79
N LEU A 3 25.63 24.50 4.26
CA LEU A 3 24.19 24.74 4.39
C LEU A 3 23.30 23.59 3.82
N PRO A 4 23.49 23.11 2.57
CA PRO A 4 22.66 22.01 2.06
C PRO A 4 22.86 20.71 2.85
N PHE A 5 24.05 20.46 3.37
CA PHE A 5 24.34 19.28 4.20
C PHE A 5 23.66 19.35 5.58
N VAL A 6 23.65 20.53 6.20
CA VAL A 6 22.94 20.75 7.48
C VAL A 6 21.43 20.62 7.29
N VAL A 7 20.88 21.15 6.19
CA VAL A 7 19.45 20.99 5.85
C VAL A 7 19.13 19.52 5.61
N TYR A 8 19.94 18.81 4.84
CA TYR A 8 19.78 17.38 4.59
C TYR A 8 19.76 16.57 5.90
N LEU A 9 20.73 16.78 6.79
CA LEU A 9 20.78 16.10 8.09
C LEU A 9 19.58 16.42 8.97
N LEU A 10 19.13 17.68 8.99
CA LEU A 10 17.97 18.08 9.77
C LEU A 10 16.70 17.37 9.26
N PHE A 11 16.52 17.26 7.94
CA PHE A 11 15.40 16.55 7.34
C PHE A 11 15.45 15.06 7.61
N GLU A 12 16.62 14.42 7.50
CA GLU A 12 16.79 13.00 7.85
C GLU A 12 16.48 12.72 9.32
N ILE A 13 16.89 13.60 10.24
CA ILE A 13 16.58 13.47 11.67
C ILE A 13 15.08 13.68 11.95
N LEU A 14 14.43 14.59 11.22
CA LEU A 14 13.00 14.90 11.37
C LEU A 14 12.10 13.98 10.56
N ARG A 15 12.68 13.03 9.81
CA ARG A 15 11.96 12.17 8.89
C ARG A 15 11.03 11.24 9.65
N LYS A 16 9.75 11.37 9.36
CA LYS A 16 8.70 10.49 9.88
C LYS A 16 8.35 9.45 8.82
N PRO A 17 7.74 8.31 9.20
CA PRO A 17 7.23 7.38 8.20
C PRO A 17 6.21 8.08 7.32
N SER A 18 6.39 7.91 6.02
CA SER A 18 5.49 8.41 4.98
C SER A 18 4.17 7.65 5.04
N THR A 19 3.12 8.25 4.50
CA THR A 19 1.87 7.53 4.29
C THR A 19 1.57 7.42 2.82
N PHE A 20 1.30 6.21 2.38
CA PHE A 20 0.96 5.87 1.02
C PHE A 20 -0.55 5.70 0.94
N HIS A 21 -1.18 6.50 0.08
CA HIS A 21 -2.58 6.33 -0.29
C HIS A 21 -2.61 5.71 -1.68
N ILE A 22 -3.10 4.48 -1.78
CA ILE A 22 -3.11 3.69 -3.02
C ILE A 22 -4.56 3.49 -3.40
N VAL A 23 -4.94 3.89 -4.62
CA VAL A 23 -6.25 3.59 -5.18
C VAL A 23 -6.05 2.84 -6.48
N ALA A 24 -6.59 1.64 -6.59
CA ALA A 24 -6.39 0.78 -7.74
C ALA A 24 -7.64 0.00 -8.09
N ASP A 25 -7.80 -0.28 -9.38
CA ASP A 25 -8.72 -1.28 -9.90
C ASP A 25 -7.90 -2.51 -10.29
N THR A 26 -8.19 -3.65 -9.67
CA THR A 26 -7.41 -4.89 -9.84
C THR A 26 -8.32 -6.10 -10.03
N GLU A 27 -7.83 -7.11 -10.73
CA GLU A 27 -8.52 -8.41 -10.81
C GLU A 27 -8.09 -9.36 -9.68
N VAL A 28 -6.94 -9.09 -9.05
CA VAL A 28 -6.40 -9.87 -7.92
C VAL A 28 -6.07 -8.97 -6.74
N LEU A 29 -6.50 -9.40 -5.55
CA LEU A 29 -6.00 -8.89 -4.28
C LEU A 29 -5.49 -10.06 -3.44
N ASP A 30 -4.20 -10.06 -3.10
CA ASP A 30 -3.56 -11.12 -2.32
C ASP A 30 -2.82 -10.54 -1.12
N MET A 31 -3.37 -10.75 0.07
CA MET A 31 -2.88 -10.13 1.30
C MET A 31 -3.03 -11.05 2.52
N VAL A 32 -2.16 -10.88 3.50
CA VAL A 32 -2.21 -11.60 4.79
C VAL A 32 -2.77 -10.70 5.87
N THR A 33 -3.87 -11.09 6.49
CA THR A 33 -4.43 -10.36 7.63
C THR A 33 -3.44 -10.28 8.79
N THR A 34 -3.34 -9.11 9.40
CA THR A 34 -2.41 -8.87 10.50
C THR A 34 -2.95 -9.38 11.84
N GLY A 35 -2.05 -9.54 12.82
CA GLY A 35 -2.36 -10.07 14.16
C GLY A 35 -3.27 -9.20 15.04
N VAL A 36 -3.67 -8.01 14.59
CA VAL A 36 -4.13 -6.94 15.49
C VAL A 36 -5.66 -6.82 15.57
N SER A 37 -6.41 -7.26 14.55
CA SER A 37 -7.88 -7.22 14.55
C SER A 37 -8.49 -8.12 13.48
N ALA A 38 -9.64 -8.73 13.77
CA ALA A 38 -10.42 -9.45 12.77
C ALA A 38 -11.03 -8.49 11.73
N THR A 39 -11.04 -8.90 10.47
CA THR A 39 -11.58 -8.11 9.35
C THR A 39 -13.00 -8.57 9.05
N ARG A 40 -13.95 -7.64 8.90
CA ARG A 40 -15.38 -7.96 8.76
C ARG A 40 -15.93 -7.49 7.44
N TRP A 41 -16.53 -8.42 6.70
CA TRP A 41 -17.10 -8.18 5.37
C TRP A 41 -18.57 -8.56 5.34
N TYR A 42 -19.30 -8.03 4.37
CA TYR A 42 -20.69 -8.35 4.16
C TYR A 42 -20.89 -8.93 2.78
N ALA A 43 -21.55 -10.09 2.71
CA ALA A 43 -21.78 -10.82 1.47
C ALA A 43 -23.25 -11.16 1.30
N GLN A 44 -23.77 -11.00 0.08
CA GLN A 44 -25.09 -11.48 -0.32
C GLN A 44 -24.92 -12.49 -1.46
N GLN A 45 -25.73 -13.56 -1.43
CA GLN A 45 -25.76 -14.58 -2.48
C GLN A 45 -24.39 -15.21 -2.76
N VAL A 46 -23.82 -15.83 -1.73
CA VAL A 46 -22.53 -16.52 -1.81
C VAL A 46 -22.75 -18.01 -1.86
N ASP A 47 -22.04 -18.71 -2.74
CA ASP A 47 -21.87 -20.15 -2.67
C ASP A 47 -20.53 -20.43 -2.00
N ALA A 48 -20.58 -20.92 -0.75
CA ALA A 48 -19.40 -21.17 0.06
C ALA A 48 -19.05 -22.67 0.07
N MET A 49 -17.75 -22.94 0.05
CA MET A 49 -17.15 -24.27 0.11
C MET A 49 -16.16 -24.36 1.27
N LEU A 50 -16.22 -25.46 2.00
CA LEU A 50 -15.34 -25.77 3.14
C LEU A 50 -14.19 -26.68 2.67
N GLY A 51 -12.94 -26.31 2.97
CA GLY A 51 -11.75 -27.10 2.67
C GLY A 51 -10.95 -26.61 1.46
N ASP A 52 -10.05 -27.46 0.95
CA ASP A 52 -9.17 -27.19 -0.20
C ASP A 52 -9.99 -27.15 -1.49
N ALA A 53 -10.68 -26.03 -1.70
CA ALA A 53 -11.16 -25.68 -3.02
C ALA A 53 -9.97 -25.13 -3.80
N ASP A 54 -9.23 -26.05 -4.44
CA ASP A 54 -8.33 -25.68 -5.52
C ASP A 54 -9.19 -25.00 -6.61
N PRO A 55 -8.90 -23.74 -7.00
CA PRO A 55 -9.60 -23.06 -8.08
C PRO A 55 -9.58 -23.82 -9.43
N LEU A 56 -8.75 -24.86 -9.56
CA LEU A 56 -8.57 -25.66 -10.77
C LEU A 56 -9.22 -27.04 -10.73
N ASP A 57 -9.68 -27.53 -9.56
CA ASP A 57 -10.32 -28.85 -9.47
C ASP A 57 -11.84 -28.76 -9.68
N GLU A 58 -12.32 -29.35 -10.78
CA GLU A 58 -13.74 -29.42 -11.17
C GLU A 58 -14.60 -30.35 -10.29
N ILE A 59 -14.11 -30.80 -9.14
CA ILE A 59 -14.86 -31.76 -8.32
C ILE A 59 -15.97 -31.02 -7.57
N PRO A 60 -17.25 -31.41 -7.72
CA PRO A 60 -18.35 -30.81 -6.98
C PRO A 60 -18.21 -31.18 -5.51
N VAL A 61 -17.59 -30.30 -4.74
CA VAL A 61 -17.65 -30.31 -3.28
C VAL A 61 -19.00 -29.69 -2.89
N ASP A 62 -19.67 -30.24 -1.87
CA ASP A 62 -20.95 -29.73 -1.40
C ASP A 62 -20.83 -28.23 -1.04
N SER A 63 -21.40 -27.36 -1.88
CA SER A 63 -21.51 -25.93 -1.62
C SER A 63 -22.79 -25.62 -0.86
N PHE A 64 -22.75 -24.57 -0.05
CA PHE A 64 -23.95 -24.06 0.63
C PHE A 64 -24.13 -22.57 0.36
N SER A 65 -25.39 -22.17 0.20
CA SER A 65 -25.75 -20.77 0.03
C SER A 65 -25.62 -20.00 1.35
N PHE A 66 -24.94 -18.87 1.32
CA PHE A 66 -24.73 -17.98 2.46
C PHE A 66 -25.07 -16.52 2.12
N SER A 67 -25.59 -15.77 3.10
CA SER A 67 -25.76 -14.32 3.04
C SER A 67 -25.66 -13.74 4.44
N GLY A 68 -24.70 -12.84 4.67
CA GLY A 68 -24.41 -12.37 6.02
C GLY A 68 -23.02 -11.75 6.19
N LEU A 69 -22.60 -11.72 7.46
CA LEU A 69 -21.30 -11.19 7.86
C LEU A 69 -20.22 -12.27 7.83
N LEU A 70 -19.06 -11.94 7.26
CA LEU A 70 -17.84 -12.75 7.23
C LEU A 70 -16.81 -12.08 8.14
N GLU A 71 -16.36 -12.73 9.20
CA GLU A 71 -15.29 -12.20 10.06
C GLU A 71 -14.02 -13.03 9.87
N ILE A 72 -12.98 -12.50 9.24
CA ILE A 72 -11.72 -13.19 8.99
C ILE A 72 -10.72 -12.88 10.11
N GLY A 73 -10.21 -13.95 10.74
CA GLY A 73 -9.21 -13.89 11.79
C GLY A 73 -7.84 -13.38 11.33
N PRO A 74 -6.92 -13.13 12.28
CA PRO A 74 -5.55 -12.75 11.98
C PRO A 74 -4.78 -13.87 11.28
N ARG A 75 -3.68 -13.53 10.58
CA ARG A 75 -2.76 -14.48 9.92
C ARG A 75 -3.47 -15.40 8.93
N THR A 76 -4.39 -14.84 8.16
CA THR A 76 -5.08 -15.54 7.07
C THR A 76 -4.58 -14.96 5.77
N ASN A 77 -4.06 -15.78 4.86
CA ASN A 77 -3.90 -15.39 3.47
C ASN A 77 -5.29 -15.25 2.87
N VAL A 78 -5.55 -14.08 2.32
CA VAL A 78 -6.79 -13.67 1.69
C VAL A 78 -6.47 -13.40 0.23
N ARG A 79 -6.96 -14.27 -0.64
CA ARG A 79 -6.83 -14.11 -2.09
C ARG A 79 -8.20 -13.92 -2.71
N MET A 80 -8.39 -12.78 -3.36
CA MET A 80 -9.60 -12.45 -4.10
C MET A 80 -9.27 -12.37 -5.59
N VAL A 81 -10.04 -13.06 -6.42
CA VAL A 81 -9.87 -13.10 -7.88
C VAL A 81 -11.20 -12.83 -8.56
N ARG A 82 -11.23 -11.85 -9.46
CA ARG A 82 -12.40 -11.53 -10.28
C ARG A 82 -12.01 -11.21 -11.72
N TYR A 83 -12.40 -12.09 -12.63
CA TYR A 83 -12.20 -11.90 -14.06
C TYR A 83 -13.33 -11.06 -14.67
N GLY A 84 -12.98 -9.87 -15.18
CA GLY A 84 -13.96 -8.96 -15.77
C GLY A 84 -15.15 -8.66 -14.85
N ASN A 85 -16.36 -8.98 -15.31
CA ASN A 85 -17.62 -8.78 -14.57
C ASN A 85 -18.14 -10.08 -13.92
N GLY A 86 -17.33 -11.15 -13.90
CA GLY A 86 -17.72 -12.45 -13.38
C GLY A 86 -17.93 -12.48 -11.86
N ALA A 87 -18.21 -13.68 -11.37
CA ALA A 87 -18.25 -13.96 -9.93
C ALA A 87 -16.89 -13.65 -9.29
N LEU A 88 -16.92 -13.22 -8.04
CA LEU A 88 -15.72 -12.99 -7.25
C LEU A 88 -15.39 -14.28 -6.49
N GLN A 89 -14.20 -14.82 -6.73
CA GLN A 89 -13.66 -15.94 -6.00
C GLN A 89 -12.81 -15.44 -4.83
N ILE A 90 -13.03 -15.98 -3.65
CA ILE A 90 -12.30 -15.63 -2.42
C ILE A 90 -11.75 -16.92 -1.85
N THR A 91 -10.43 -17.03 -1.76
CA THR A 91 -9.72 -18.14 -1.11
C THR A 91 -9.11 -17.63 0.19
N LEU A 92 -9.33 -18.38 1.26
CA LEU A 92 -8.86 -18.06 2.60
C LEU A 92 -8.05 -19.26 3.11
N GLN A 93 -6.82 -19.02 3.50
CA GLN A 93 -5.92 -20.07 3.98
C GLN A 93 -5.17 -19.61 5.22
N ALA A 94 -5.00 -20.50 6.20
CA ALA A 94 -4.13 -20.23 7.35
C ALA A 94 -2.70 -19.91 6.87
N HIS A 95 -2.16 -18.78 7.29
CA HIS A 95 -0.77 -18.44 6.99
C HIS A 95 0.15 -19.18 7.96
N GLU A 96 0.76 -20.27 7.48
CA GLU A 96 1.80 -20.96 8.24
C GLU A 96 3.05 -20.09 8.29
N SER A 97 3.48 -19.69 9.49
CA SER A 97 4.73 -18.98 9.71
C SER A 97 5.93 -19.92 9.56
N GLY A 98 6.13 -20.47 8.36
CA GLY A 98 7.44 -20.84 7.84
C GLY A 98 8.10 -19.59 7.27
N GLU A 99 9.42 -19.61 7.04
CA GLU A 99 10.14 -18.53 6.34
C GLU A 99 9.34 -18.00 5.15
N PRO A 100 9.42 -16.68 4.84
CA PRO A 100 8.62 -16.03 3.81
C PRO A 100 8.96 -16.62 2.45
N THR A 101 8.37 -17.76 2.14
CA THR A 101 8.34 -18.33 0.81
C THR A 101 7.33 -17.47 0.05
N SER A 102 7.86 -16.41 -0.55
CA SER A 102 7.28 -15.73 -1.71
C SER A 102 6.00 -14.92 -1.52
N TYR A 103 6.13 -13.72 -0.96
CA TYR A 103 5.60 -12.54 -1.66
C TYR A 103 6.72 -12.05 -2.59
N GLY A 104 7.08 -12.86 -3.60
CA GLY A 104 8.20 -12.59 -4.51
C GLY A 104 9.30 -13.65 -4.68
N ALA A 105 9.01 -14.96 -4.78
CA ALA A 105 10.02 -16.01 -5.06
C ALA A 105 10.78 -15.82 -6.39
N LEU A 106 10.36 -14.87 -7.23
CA LEU A 106 11.12 -14.51 -8.41
C LEU A 106 12.23 -13.47 -8.11
N PHE A 107 12.22 -12.83 -6.94
CA PHE A 107 13.12 -11.73 -6.59
C PHE A 107 14.34 -12.14 -5.75
N ASP A 108 14.25 -13.17 -4.90
CA ASP A 108 15.43 -13.67 -4.17
C ASP A 108 16.40 -14.42 -5.10
N ALA A 109 15.88 -15.04 -6.16
CA ALA A 109 16.69 -15.74 -7.17
C ALA A 109 17.65 -14.83 -7.96
N GLN A 110 17.48 -13.49 -7.92
CA GLN A 110 18.40 -12.55 -8.56
C GLN A 110 19.39 -11.87 -7.61
N ASN A 111 19.20 -11.95 -6.29
CA ASN A 111 20.14 -11.40 -5.30
C ASN A 111 20.90 -12.47 -4.49
N GLU A 112 20.44 -13.73 -4.47
CA GLU A 112 21.06 -14.82 -3.71
C GLU A 112 22.14 -15.62 -4.48
N ALA A 113 22.90 -14.98 -5.37
CA ALA A 113 24.09 -15.61 -5.95
C ALA A 113 25.32 -15.58 -5.03
N GLN A 114 25.23 -15.00 -3.82
CA GLN A 114 26.33 -14.95 -2.86
C GLN A 114 25.84 -14.95 -1.40
N GLN A 115 25.48 -16.11 -0.86
CA GLN A 115 25.85 -16.58 0.49
C GLN A 115 25.09 -17.88 0.82
N GLU A 116 25.66 -19.00 0.39
CA GLU A 116 25.46 -20.27 1.10
C GLU A 116 26.27 -20.20 2.40
N GLU A 117 25.61 -20.33 3.56
CA GLU A 117 26.15 -21.14 4.66
C GLU A 117 25.04 -21.53 5.65
N GLU A 118 25.09 -22.81 6.03
CA GLU A 118 24.05 -23.62 6.66
C GLU A 118 23.63 -23.18 8.08
N ALA A 119 22.35 -23.37 8.40
CA ALA A 119 21.87 -23.50 9.77
C ALA A 119 21.71 -24.99 10.15
N PRO A 120 21.83 -25.34 11.44
CA PRO A 120 20.88 -26.31 11.96
C PRO A 120 20.27 -25.92 13.31
N GLY A 121 18.94 -25.93 13.33
CA GLY A 121 18.16 -26.41 14.46
C GLY A 121 17.54 -25.36 15.37
N GLU A 122 16.20 -25.30 15.39
CA GLU A 122 15.46 -25.63 16.61
C GLU A 122 13.98 -25.87 16.29
N ASN A 123 13.51 -27.06 16.65
CA ASN A 123 12.08 -27.41 16.70
C ASN A 123 11.37 -26.44 17.64
N LYS A 124 10.58 -25.52 17.09
CA LYS A 124 9.49 -24.88 17.82
C LYS A 124 8.19 -25.47 17.32
N GLU A 125 7.56 -26.26 18.21
CA GLU A 125 6.14 -26.57 18.14
C GLU A 125 5.37 -25.27 17.92
N SER A 126 5.05 -24.97 16.67
CA SER A 126 4.19 -23.85 16.32
C SER A 126 2.77 -24.24 16.69
N SER A 127 2.25 -23.58 17.72
CA SER A 127 0.86 -23.61 18.16
C SER A 127 -0.09 -23.45 16.96
N ARG A 128 -0.57 -24.58 16.44
CA ARG A 128 -1.61 -24.67 15.41
C ARG A 128 -2.95 -24.10 15.92
N ALA A 129 -3.72 -23.56 14.97
CA ALA A 129 -5.02 -22.89 15.06
C ALA A 129 -4.95 -21.40 15.51
N ILE A 130 -5.67 -20.46 14.89
CA ILE A 130 -7.09 -20.56 14.51
C ILE A 130 -7.40 -19.70 13.26
N PRO A 131 -7.95 -20.26 12.16
CA PRO A 131 -8.66 -19.47 11.15
C PRO A 131 -10.12 -19.33 11.57
N VAL A 132 -10.44 -18.33 12.41
CA VAL A 132 -11.86 -18.03 12.63
C VAL A 132 -12.33 -17.26 11.42
N VAL A 133 -13.12 -17.93 10.59
CA VAL A 133 -14.07 -17.24 9.75
C VAL A 133 -15.46 -17.46 10.29
N THR A 134 -16.01 -16.43 10.93
CA THR A 134 -17.38 -16.45 11.44
C THR A 134 -18.31 -16.07 10.31
N LEU A 135 -19.28 -16.92 10.02
CA LEU A 135 -20.40 -16.63 9.12
C LEU A 135 -21.65 -16.45 9.98
N GLU A 136 -22.25 -15.26 9.95
CA GLU A 136 -23.53 -14.98 10.62
C GLU A 136 -24.62 -14.87 9.55
N ASN A 137 -25.42 -15.93 9.37
CA ASN A 137 -26.48 -15.97 8.36
C ASN A 137 -27.72 -15.23 8.86
N LEU A 138 -28.07 -14.13 8.20
CA LEU A 138 -29.22 -13.30 8.60
C LEU A 138 -30.59 -13.88 8.16
N VAL A 139 -30.61 -14.98 7.40
CA VAL A 139 -31.82 -15.47 6.72
C VAL A 139 -32.40 -16.73 7.37
N ASN A 140 -31.57 -17.64 7.89
CA ASN A 140 -32.01 -18.91 8.47
C ASN A 140 -31.08 -19.33 9.61
N GLU A 141 -31.51 -19.07 10.85
CA GLU A 141 -30.83 -19.42 12.11
C GLU A 141 -29.40 -18.86 12.27
N ASP A 142 -29.06 -18.40 13.49
CA ASP A 142 -27.70 -17.96 13.85
C ASP A 142 -26.76 -19.16 13.92
N ILE A 143 -26.43 -19.74 12.77
CA ILE A 143 -25.45 -20.82 12.66
C ILE A 143 -24.09 -20.18 12.41
N THR A 144 -23.30 -20.05 13.47
CA THR A 144 -21.88 -19.70 13.35
C THR A 144 -21.09 -20.90 12.83
N TRP A 145 -20.53 -20.76 11.64
CA TRP A 145 -19.50 -21.69 11.15
C TRP A 145 -18.11 -21.21 11.54
N HIS A 146 -17.20 -22.16 11.78
CA HIS A 146 -15.77 -21.92 12.01
C HIS A 146 -14.98 -22.82 11.06
N TRP A 147 -14.01 -22.24 10.34
CA TRP A 147 -13.16 -22.98 9.40
C TRP A 147 -11.89 -23.48 10.07
N ALA A 148 -11.38 -24.64 9.66
CA ALA A 148 -10.25 -25.29 10.33
C ALA A 148 -8.89 -24.89 9.75
N ASP A 149 -8.76 -24.82 8.41
CA ASP A 149 -7.47 -24.57 7.73
C ASP A 149 -7.60 -23.77 6.41
N SER A 150 -8.66 -24.01 5.62
CA SER A 150 -8.93 -23.32 4.34
C SER A 150 -10.42 -23.20 4.03
N ALA A 151 -10.78 -22.22 3.21
CA ALA A 151 -12.13 -22.05 2.66
C ALA A 151 -12.11 -21.31 1.33
N SER A 152 -13.14 -21.55 0.51
CA SER A 152 -13.38 -20.82 -0.72
C SER A 152 -14.81 -20.32 -0.79
N LEU A 153 -14.99 -19.10 -1.26
CA LEU A 153 -16.30 -18.49 -1.48
C LEU A 153 -16.39 -18.02 -2.92
N GLN A 154 -17.48 -18.37 -3.58
CA GLN A 154 -17.87 -17.80 -4.85
C GLN A 154 -19.02 -16.81 -4.61
N VAL A 155 -18.72 -15.52 -4.72
CA VAL A 155 -19.68 -14.44 -4.52
C VAL A 155 -20.30 -14.06 -5.85
N HIS A 156 -21.61 -14.24 -5.98
CA HIS A 156 -22.36 -13.80 -7.14
C HIS A 156 -22.70 -12.31 -6.99
N ILE A 157 -22.00 -11.46 -7.74
CA ILE A 157 -22.19 -10.02 -7.66
C ILE A 157 -23.38 -9.61 -8.55
N GLY A 158 -24.53 -9.42 -7.91
CA GLY A 158 -25.76 -8.92 -8.53
C GLY A 158 -25.88 -7.39 -8.50
N GLU A 159 -27.04 -6.90 -8.04
CA GLU A 159 -27.31 -5.46 -7.94
C GLU A 159 -26.55 -4.77 -6.79
N PHE A 160 -26.23 -5.51 -5.72
CA PHE A 160 -25.53 -4.98 -4.56
C PHE A 160 -24.04 -5.28 -4.64
N PRO A 161 -23.17 -4.29 -4.39
CA PRO A 161 -21.73 -4.50 -4.41
C PRO A 161 -21.28 -5.33 -3.21
N PHE A 162 -20.27 -6.17 -3.43
CA PHE A 162 -19.56 -6.86 -2.36
C PHE A 162 -18.46 -5.93 -1.81
N ASN A 163 -18.54 -5.60 -0.52
CA ASN A 163 -17.66 -4.63 0.12
C ASN A 163 -17.07 -5.17 1.41
N GLY A 164 -15.86 -4.73 1.71
CA GLY A 164 -15.20 -5.04 2.97
C GLY A 164 -14.00 -4.16 3.23
N SER A 165 -13.41 -4.37 4.40
CA SER A 165 -12.14 -3.76 4.80
C SER A 165 -11.17 -4.83 5.28
N LEU A 166 -9.89 -4.62 5.03
CA LEU A 166 -8.83 -5.52 5.42
C LEU A 166 -7.64 -4.74 5.98
N LEU A 167 -7.11 -5.21 7.10
CA LEU A 167 -5.84 -4.73 7.67
C LEU A 167 -4.82 -5.85 7.48
N ALA A 168 -3.97 -5.68 6.47
CA ALA A 168 -3.17 -6.77 5.94
C ALA A 168 -1.79 -6.29 5.48
N VAL A 169 -0.88 -7.25 5.30
CA VAL A 169 0.40 -7.05 4.60
C VAL A 169 0.36 -7.84 3.30
N GLY A 170 0.90 -7.31 2.21
CA GLY A 170 0.90 -8.01 0.93
C GLY A 170 1.01 -7.07 -0.26
N ALA A 171 0.60 -7.58 -1.42
CA ALA A 171 0.71 -6.90 -2.69
C ALA A 171 -0.68 -6.61 -3.30
N ILE A 172 -0.77 -5.50 -4.03
CA ILE A 172 -1.96 -5.17 -4.83
C ILE A 172 -1.62 -5.46 -6.28
N GLY A 173 -2.45 -6.27 -6.95
CA GLY A 173 -2.26 -6.62 -8.35
C GLY A 173 -1.21 -7.69 -8.63
N SER A 174 -0.98 -8.61 -7.67
CA SER A 174 0.00 -9.68 -7.83
C SER A 174 -0.27 -10.53 -9.07
N GLU A 175 0.79 -10.86 -9.80
CA GLU A 175 0.71 -11.77 -10.94
C GLU A 175 0.36 -13.18 -10.42
N THR A 176 -0.77 -13.72 -10.87
CA THR A 176 -1.06 -15.13 -10.61
C THR A 176 -0.73 -15.95 -11.85
N TYR A 177 0.28 -16.81 -11.75
CA TYR A 177 0.61 -17.82 -12.76
C TYR A 177 -0.40 -18.99 -12.81
N ALA A 178 -1.46 -18.93 -12.01
CA ALA A 178 -2.51 -19.94 -11.93
C ALA A 178 -3.64 -19.72 -12.95
N ALA A 179 -3.39 -18.99 -14.04
CA ALA A 179 -4.32 -18.97 -15.16
C ALA A 179 -4.30 -20.36 -15.80
N SER A 180 -5.46 -21.02 -15.82
CA SER A 180 -5.69 -22.19 -16.66
C SER A 180 -5.22 -21.88 -18.09
N ILE A 181 -4.76 -22.90 -18.81
CA ILE A 181 -4.20 -22.76 -20.17
C ILE A 181 -5.23 -22.08 -21.08
N GLY A 182 -5.12 -20.76 -21.28
CA GLY A 182 -5.98 -20.01 -22.18
C GLY A 182 -6.50 -18.64 -21.69
N GLU A 183 -6.45 -18.34 -20.39
CA GLU A 183 -6.88 -17.03 -19.86
C GLU A 183 -5.67 -16.10 -19.61
N PRO A 184 -5.78 -14.79 -19.93
CA PRO A 184 -4.73 -13.84 -19.59
C PRO A 184 -4.54 -13.79 -18.06
N PRO A 185 -3.29 -13.68 -17.56
CA PRO A 185 -3.07 -13.58 -16.13
C PRO A 185 -3.80 -12.35 -15.60
N PRO A 186 -4.55 -12.48 -14.49
CA PRO A 186 -5.23 -11.34 -13.92
C PRO A 186 -4.20 -10.36 -13.35
N VAL A 187 -4.48 -9.07 -13.50
CA VAL A 187 -3.52 -7.99 -13.24
C VAL A 187 -4.17 -6.77 -12.60
N LEU A 188 -3.34 -5.88 -12.03
CA LEU A 188 -3.74 -4.50 -11.81
C LEU A 188 -4.13 -3.86 -13.14
N ARG A 189 -5.29 -3.22 -13.20
CA ARG A 189 -5.84 -2.62 -14.42
C ARG A 189 -5.46 -1.15 -14.57
N ALA A 190 -5.60 -0.41 -13.47
CA ALA A 190 -5.24 0.99 -13.36
C ALA A 190 -5.16 1.40 -11.88
N GLY A 191 -4.54 2.53 -11.58
CA GLY A 191 -4.56 3.11 -10.26
C GLY A 191 -3.65 4.31 -10.13
N HIS A 192 -3.56 4.83 -8.92
CA HIS A 192 -2.61 5.88 -8.58
C HIS A 192 -2.18 5.74 -7.11
N VAL A 193 -0.96 6.18 -6.83
CA VAL A 193 -0.41 6.25 -5.49
C VAL A 193 -0.05 7.69 -5.17
N VAL A 194 -0.51 8.17 -4.02
CA VAL A 194 -0.14 9.47 -3.47
C VAL A 194 0.66 9.26 -2.20
N VAL A 195 1.89 9.78 -2.20
CA VAL A 195 2.76 9.79 -1.02
C VAL A 195 2.50 11.07 -0.25
N MET A 196 2.07 10.91 1.00
CA MET A 196 1.67 11.99 1.88
C MET A 196 2.65 12.10 3.06
N GLU A 197 3.10 13.33 3.33
CA GLU A 197 3.95 13.64 4.48
C GLU A 197 3.24 14.52 5.51
N LYS A 198 3.74 14.50 6.74
CA LYS A 198 3.25 15.36 7.82
C LYS A 198 3.95 16.73 7.78
N ARG A 199 3.19 17.82 7.90
CA ARG A 199 3.76 19.18 7.95
C ARG A 199 4.61 19.41 9.22
N LEU A 200 5.64 20.25 9.13
CA LEU A 200 6.59 20.49 10.23
C LEU A 200 5.95 21.13 11.49
N PHE A 201 4.87 21.91 11.32
CA PHE A 201 4.21 22.66 12.40
C PHE A 201 2.71 22.39 12.52
N SER A 202 2.22 21.29 11.95
CA SER A 202 0.79 20.97 11.93
C SER A 202 0.55 19.46 11.87
N ASP A 203 -0.64 19.04 12.27
CA ASP A 203 -1.12 17.67 12.07
C ASP A 203 -1.66 17.43 10.65
N LEU A 204 -1.74 18.48 9.84
CA LEU A 204 -2.11 18.37 8.43
C LEU A 204 -1.04 17.62 7.63
N ARG A 205 -1.51 16.89 6.62
CA ARG A 205 -0.68 16.18 5.66
C ARG A 205 -0.66 16.91 4.32
N TYR A 206 0.35 16.64 3.51
CA TYR A 206 0.48 17.22 2.17
C TYR A 206 1.05 16.18 1.19
N PRO A 207 0.62 16.20 -0.08
CA PRO A 207 1.18 15.33 -1.10
C PRO A 207 2.61 15.76 -1.43
N VAL A 208 3.49 14.77 -1.54
CA VAL A 208 4.90 14.98 -1.90
C VAL A 208 5.21 14.40 -3.26
N MET A 209 4.69 13.20 -3.54
CA MET A 209 4.88 12.52 -4.82
C MET A 209 3.58 11.83 -5.21
N GLU A 210 3.38 11.71 -6.51
CA GLU A 210 2.26 10.98 -7.10
C GLU A 210 2.80 10.07 -8.21
N LEU A 211 2.27 8.86 -8.29
CA LEU A 211 2.61 7.88 -9.32
C LEU A 211 1.33 7.25 -9.87
N ASP A 212 1.14 7.36 -11.18
CA ASP A 212 0.10 6.61 -11.89
C ASP A 212 0.55 5.15 -12.08
N LEU A 213 -0.31 4.22 -11.66
CA LEU A 213 -0.12 2.79 -11.84
C LEU A 213 -0.64 2.37 -13.21
N GLN A 214 0.16 1.55 -13.89
CA GLN A 214 -0.14 1.03 -15.22
C GLN A 214 -0.71 -0.39 -15.12
N LEU A 215 -1.35 -0.84 -16.20
CA LEU A 215 -1.77 -2.22 -16.35
C LEU A 215 -0.57 -3.15 -16.05
N GLY A 216 -0.77 -4.16 -15.20
CA GLY A 216 0.29 -5.12 -14.82
C GLY A 216 1.29 -4.62 -13.79
N ASP A 217 1.09 -3.43 -13.20
CA ASP A 217 1.90 -2.97 -12.08
C ASP A 217 1.48 -3.74 -10.80
N GLU A 218 2.45 -4.27 -10.07
CA GLU A 218 2.27 -4.85 -8.74
C GLU A 218 2.84 -3.88 -7.70
N VAL A 219 2.09 -3.62 -6.64
CA VAL A 219 2.43 -2.59 -5.65
C VAL A 219 2.55 -3.17 -4.25
N TRP A 220 3.66 -2.84 -3.58
CA TRP A 220 3.85 -3.13 -2.16
C TRP A 220 4.51 -1.97 -1.42
N VAL A 221 4.25 -1.90 -0.13
CA VAL A 221 4.81 -0.88 0.76
C VAL A 221 5.68 -1.58 1.79
N THR A 222 6.91 -1.08 1.97
CA THR A 222 7.83 -1.59 2.99
C THR A 222 8.05 -0.56 4.08
N ASP A 223 8.26 -1.04 5.30
CA ASP A 223 8.59 -0.24 6.46
C ASP A 223 10.08 0.19 6.45
N ALA A 224 10.53 0.83 7.52
CA ALA A 224 11.91 1.29 7.64
C ALA A 224 12.95 0.16 7.77
N THR A 225 12.51 -1.06 8.11
CA THR A 225 13.35 -2.26 8.21
C THR A 225 13.46 -3.03 6.89
N GLY A 226 12.66 -2.64 5.88
CA GLY A 226 12.53 -3.37 4.63
C GLY A 226 11.47 -4.48 4.68
N SER A 227 10.76 -4.63 5.79
CA SER A 227 9.67 -5.60 5.92
C SER A 227 8.38 -5.06 5.28
N PRO A 228 7.44 -5.92 4.85
CA PRO A 228 6.11 -5.49 4.41
C PRO A 228 5.41 -4.65 5.48
N ALA A 229 4.84 -3.51 5.07
CA ALA A 229 4.16 -2.59 5.97
C ALA A 229 2.65 -2.91 6.11
N ASP A 230 2.12 -2.74 7.32
CA ASP A 230 0.69 -2.86 7.58
C ASP A 230 -0.09 -1.86 6.71
N THR A 231 -1.03 -2.42 5.94
CA THR A 231 -1.83 -1.71 4.96
C THR A 231 -3.31 -1.91 5.27
N ALA A 232 -4.02 -0.81 5.51
CA ALA A 232 -5.45 -0.79 5.73
C ALA A 232 -6.16 -0.49 4.40
N CYS A 233 -6.87 -1.47 3.84
CA CYS A 233 -7.61 -1.33 2.61
C CYS A 233 -9.12 -1.43 2.82
N VAL A 234 -9.87 -0.68 2.02
CA VAL A 234 -11.27 -0.93 1.72
C VAL A 234 -11.37 -1.40 0.28
N PHE A 235 -12.26 -2.34 0.01
CA PHE A 235 -12.47 -2.86 -1.33
C PHE A 235 -13.96 -2.93 -1.67
N SER A 236 -14.24 -2.87 -2.97
CA SER A 236 -15.59 -2.97 -3.53
C SER A 236 -15.54 -3.71 -4.86
N ALA A 237 -16.44 -4.65 -5.05
CA ALA A 237 -16.66 -5.32 -6.33
C ALA A 237 -18.14 -5.18 -6.73
N ALA A 238 -18.41 -4.57 -7.90
CA ALA A 238 -19.76 -4.26 -8.38
C ALA A 238 -20.07 -4.92 -9.74
N GLY A 239 -21.32 -5.31 -9.97
CA GLY A 239 -21.70 -6.22 -11.06
C GLY A 239 -21.61 -5.65 -12.48
N GLN A 240 -22.34 -4.57 -12.77
CA GLN A 240 -22.63 -4.17 -14.16
C GLN A 240 -21.69 -3.12 -14.76
N GLU A 241 -21.05 -2.27 -13.96
CA GLU A 241 -20.31 -1.10 -14.48
C GLU A 241 -18.80 -1.15 -14.25
N VAL A 242 -18.33 -1.96 -13.29
CA VAL A 242 -16.93 -2.00 -12.87
C VAL A 242 -16.38 -3.41 -13.00
N ALA A 243 -15.44 -3.58 -13.94
CA ALA A 243 -14.70 -4.83 -14.08
C ALA A 243 -13.58 -4.89 -13.03
N GLY A 244 -13.49 -6.02 -12.32
CA GLY A 244 -12.53 -6.25 -11.24
C GLY A 244 -12.99 -5.75 -9.86
N ILE A 245 -12.02 -5.44 -9.02
CA ILE A 245 -12.13 -5.06 -7.61
C ILE A 245 -11.50 -3.67 -7.47
N THR A 246 -12.29 -2.69 -7.05
CA THR A 246 -11.78 -1.37 -6.68
C THR A 246 -11.27 -1.44 -5.25
N VAL A 247 -10.03 -1.01 -5.04
CA VAL A 247 -9.33 -1.07 -3.75
C VAL A 247 -8.78 0.31 -3.43
N ALA A 248 -8.98 0.77 -2.20
CA ALA A 248 -8.35 1.97 -1.66
C ALA A 248 -7.63 1.61 -0.35
N CYS A 249 -6.31 1.80 -0.31
CA CYS A 249 -5.44 1.42 0.78
C CYS A 249 -4.71 2.62 1.38
N HIS A 250 -4.49 2.55 2.69
CA HIS A 250 -3.61 3.42 3.45
C HIS A 250 -2.53 2.57 4.12
N ALA A 251 -1.28 2.80 3.76
CA ALA A 251 -0.12 2.17 4.40
C ALA A 251 0.76 3.23 5.06
N THR A 252 1.30 2.91 6.24
CA THR A 252 2.34 3.72 6.87
C THR A 252 3.67 3.00 6.72
N GLY A 253 4.57 3.54 5.92
CA GLY A 253 5.82 2.87 5.56
C GLY A 253 6.93 3.86 5.22
N LYS A 254 7.99 3.36 4.60
CA LYS A 254 9.13 4.17 4.15
C LYS A 254 9.24 4.18 2.62
N THR A 255 9.04 3.04 1.99
CA THR A 255 9.31 2.87 0.56
C THR A 255 8.11 2.22 -0.11
N LEU A 256 7.71 2.80 -1.26
CA LEU A 256 6.78 2.19 -2.19
C LEU A 256 7.60 1.45 -3.24
N LYS A 257 7.23 0.22 -3.52
CA LYS A 257 7.86 -0.59 -4.55
C LYS A 257 6.80 -0.97 -5.58
N VAL A 258 7.11 -0.73 -6.84
CA VAL A 258 6.22 -1.02 -7.97
C VAL A 258 6.98 -1.88 -8.97
N SER A 259 6.51 -3.09 -9.21
CA SER A 259 7.03 -3.95 -10.27
C SER A 259 6.12 -3.87 -11.47
N ARG A 260 6.67 -3.48 -12.62
CA ARG A 260 5.91 -3.42 -13.87
C ARG A 260 6.09 -4.71 -14.66
N PHE A 261 5.04 -5.53 -14.75
CA PHE A 261 5.04 -6.80 -15.50
C PHE A 261 6.22 -7.72 -15.17
N GLY A 262 6.54 -7.89 -13.88
CA GLY A 262 7.67 -8.70 -13.42
C GLY A 262 9.05 -8.24 -13.93
N GLY A 263 9.14 -7.04 -14.51
CA GLY A 263 10.35 -6.52 -15.13
C GLY A 263 11.15 -5.63 -14.19
N HIS A 264 10.96 -4.32 -14.32
CA HIS A 264 11.74 -3.34 -13.57
C HIS A 264 11.06 -2.97 -12.26
N LEU A 265 11.79 -3.12 -11.15
CA LEU A 265 11.38 -2.65 -9.84
C LEU A 265 11.62 -1.15 -9.73
N LEU A 266 10.55 -0.38 -9.67
CA LEU A 266 10.59 1.03 -9.34
C LEU A 266 10.44 1.19 -7.83
N GLU A 267 11.51 1.66 -7.18
CA GLU A 267 11.45 2.04 -5.77
C GLU A 267 11.25 3.55 -5.66
N MET A 268 10.25 3.93 -4.87
CA MET A 268 9.94 5.32 -4.57
C MET A 268 10.04 5.55 -3.07
N GLU A 269 10.95 6.45 -2.72
CA GLU A 269 11.18 6.91 -1.37
C GLU A 269 11.27 8.44 -1.42
N PRO A 270 10.39 9.20 -0.72
CA PRO A 270 10.42 10.65 -0.79
C PRO A 270 11.74 11.18 -0.24
N GLY A 271 12.48 11.91 -1.07
CA GLY A 271 13.76 12.50 -0.70
C GLY A 271 13.58 13.78 0.13
N PRO A 272 14.61 14.21 0.88
CA PRO A 272 14.56 15.46 1.64
C PRO A 272 14.23 16.69 0.79
N TRP A 273 14.67 16.72 -0.47
CA TRP A 273 14.38 17.82 -1.39
C TRP A 273 12.95 17.80 -1.90
N ASP A 274 12.39 16.63 -2.17
CA ASP A 274 10.98 16.49 -2.58
C ASP A 274 10.07 17.00 -1.47
N MET A 275 10.37 16.63 -0.21
CA MET A 275 9.68 17.14 0.97
C MET A 275 9.84 18.66 1.10
N PHE A 276 11.05 19.19 0.97
CA PHE A 276 11.32 20.63 1.10
C PHE A 276 10.55 21.47 0.07
N PHE A 277 10.52 21.03 -1.20
CA PHE A 277 9.84 21.76 -2.26
C PHE A 277 8.32 21.61 -2.18
N ALA A 278 7.81 20.47 -1.72
CA ALA A 278 6.38 20.25 -1.57
C ALA A 278 5.80 20.86 -0.28
N GLU A 279 6.60 21.15 0.75
CA GLU A 279 6.06 21.63 2.04
C GLU A 279 5.50 23.06 1.94
N PRO A 280 4.18 23.26 2.17
CA PRO A 280 3.55 24.57 2.04
C PRO A 280 4.11 25.63 3.01
N THR A 281 4.54 25.22 4.21
CA THR A 281 5.09 26.17 5.19
C THR A 281 6.43 26.72 4.72
N LEU A 282 7.30 25.88 4.15
CA LEU A 282 8.61 26.31 3.64
C LEU A 282 8.47 27.16 2.39
N GLN A 283 7.50 26.86 1.52
CA GLN A 283 7.20 27.72 0.37
C GLN A 283 6.87 29.17 0.78
N ILE A 284 6.31 29.39 1.98
CA ILE A 284 6.05 30.73 2.52
C ILE A 284 7.27 31.27 3.27
N VAL A 285 7.89 30.46 4.13
CA VAL A 285 8.96 30.90 5.04
C VAL A 285 10.26 31.20 4.30
N VAL A 286 10.61 30.44 3.25
CA VAL A 286 11.87 30.59 2.53
C VAL A 286 11.96 31.94 1.79
N PRO A 287 10.96 32.38 1.00
CA PRO A 287 10.98 33.71 0.40
C PRO A 287 11.06 34.84 1.44
N VAL A 288 10.36 34.70 2.57
CA VAL A 288 10.40 35.69 3.66
C VAL A 288 11.80 35.76 4.26
N LEU A 289 12.42 34.62 4.58
CA LEU A 289 13.80 34.57 5.07
C LEU A 289 14.79 35.18 4.07
N LEU A 290 14.68 34.83 2.78
CA LEU A 290 15.54 35.38 1.74
C LEU A 290 15.38 36.90 1.61
N SER A 291 14.15 37.42 1.72
CA SER A 291 13.90 38.87 1.70
C SER A 291 14.53 39.58 2.90
N MET A 292 14.45 38.99 4.10
CA MET A 292 15.05 39.54 5.32
C MET A 292 16.58 39.51 5.25
N ILE A 293 17.16 38.40 4.76
CA ILE A 293 18.62 38.28 4.54
C ILE A 293 19.08 39.32 3.52
N TYR A 294 18.34 39.52 2.44
CA TYR A 294 18.66 40.52 1.43
C TYR A 294 18.66 41.94 2.01
N LEU A 295 17.64 42.30 2.79
CA LEU A 295 17.56 43.61 3.46
C LEU A 295 18.71 43.79 4.48
N LEU A 296 19.03 42.74 5.23
CA LEU A 296 20.14 42.75 6.18
C LEU A 296 21.49 42.92 5.47
N LEU A 297 21.70 42.23 4.35
CA LEU A 297 22.89 42.38 3.52
C LEU A 297 23.00 43.79 2.94
N GLN A 298 21.90 44.35 2.43
CA GLN A 298 21.87 45.74 1.96
C GLN A 298 22.21 46.73 3.08
N TRP A 299 21.69 46.50 4.29
CA TRP A 299 21.97 47.33 5.44
C TRP A 299 23.46 47.27 5.83
N ILE A 300 24.03 46.06 5.91
CA ILE A 300 25.47 45.85 6.16
C ILE A 300 26.32 46.53 5.09
N LEU A 301 25.97 46.38 3.80
CA LEU A 301 26.70 47.00 2.70
C LEU A 301 26.65 48.53 2.78
N ARG A 302 25.50 49.12 3.13
CA ARG A 302 25.39 50.58 3.35
C ARG A 302 26.19 51.05 4.56
N PHE A 303 26.30 50.22 5.59
CA PHE A 303 27.10 50.52 6.78
C PHE A 303 28.60 50.49 6.49
N ILE A 304 29.07 49.50 5.72
CA ILE A 304 30.48 49.34 5.33
C ILE A 304 30.90 50.36 4.26
N PHE A 305 30.00 50.63 3.30
CA PHE A 305 30.21 51.60 2.22
C PHE A 305 29.17 52.74 2.33
N PRO A 306 29.33 53.65 3.31
CA PRO A 306 28.46 54.81 3.39
C PRO A 306 28.59 55.60 2.08
N ARG A 307 27.45 55.88 1.43
CA ARG A 307 27.41 56.69 0.22
C ARG A 307 28.14 58.00 0.51
N ARG A 308 29.28 58.21 -0.14
CA ARG A 308 29.93 59.52 -0.20
C ARG A 308 28.93 60.44 -0.91
N ASN A 309 28.25 61.31 -0.17
CA ASN A 309 27.41 62.34 -0.76
C ASN A 309 28.31 63.20 -1.64
N VAL A 310 28.31 62.94 -2.95
CA VAL A 310 28.94 63.83 -3.92
C VAL A 310 28.04 65.04 -4.00
N HIS A 311 28.31 66.05 -3.16
CA HIS A 311 27.81 67.39 -3.37
C HIS A 311 28.38 67.89 -4.69
N LEU A 312 27.57 67.85 -5.74
CA LEU A 312 27.83 68.63 -6.95
C LEU A 312 27.71 70.12 -6.55
N PRO A 313 28.76 70.94 -6.77
CA PRO A 313 28.67 72.37 -6.52
C PRO A 313 27.62 72.97 -7.46
N THR A 314 26.60 73.58 -6.88
CA THR A 314 25.66 74.44 -7.61
C THR A 314 26.45 75.61 -8.19
N SER A 315 26.59 75.63 -9.52
CA SER A 315 27.15 76.78 -10.23
C SER A 315 26.22 77.98 -10.02
N SER A 316 26.64 78.94 -9.20
CA SER A 316 26.06 80.27 -9.18
C SER A 316 26.42 80.95 -10.51
N GLN A 317 25.43 81.16 -11.38
CA GLN A 317 25.54 82.11 -12.48
C GLN A 317 25.50 83.53 -11.89
N GLN A 318 26.60 84.25 -12.03
CA GLN A 318 26.65 85.70 -12.17
C GLN A 318 27.13 86.00 -13.59
#